data_AF-A0A7C5XFM3-F1
#
_entry.id   AF-A0A7C5XFM3-F1
#
_cell.length_a   1.000
_cell.length_b   1.000
_cell.length_c   1.000
_cell.angle_alpha   90.00
_cell.angle_beta   90.00
_cell.angle_gamma   90.00
#
_symmetry.space_group_name_H-M   'P 1'
#
loop_
_entity.id
_entity.type
_entity.pdbx_description
1 polymer ?
#
loop_
_entity_poly.entity_id
_entity_poly.type
_entity_poly.pdbx_seq_one_letter_code
_entity_poly.pdbx_strand_id
1 'polypeptide(L)' 'MAKGPKYKVPKRRRREGKTNYYKRYTIVLSGHPRFVLRKTNK' A
#
# COMPACT_ATOMS: atom_id res chain seq x y z
N MET A 1 10.88 -7.76 -8.71
CA MET A 1 12.33 -8.03 -8.75
C MET A 1 13.04 -6.80 -9.29
N ALA A 2 14.27 -6.51 -8.87
CA ALA A 2 15.06 -5.44 -9.46
C ALA A 2 15.59 -5.93 -10.82
N LYS A 3 15.39 -5.13 -11.88
CA LYS A 3 15.85 -5.48 -13.24
C LYS A 3 17.22 -4.86 -13.60
N GLY A 4 17.75 -3.96 -12.77
CA GLY A 4 19.03 -3.28 -13.00
C GLY A 4 19.24 -2.10 -12.04
N PRO A 5 20.40 -1.44 -12.10
CA PRO A 5 20.77 -0.38 -11.15
C PRO A 5 19.85 0.85 -11.19
N LYS A 6 19.26 1.16 -12.36
CA LYS A 6 18.29 2.26 -12.51
C LYS A 6 16.83 1.86 -12.19
N TYR A 7 16.55 0.59 -11.92
CA TYR A 7 15.17 0.14 -11.76
C TYR A 7 14.59 0.58 -10.41
N LYS A 8 13.57 1.44 -10.45
CA LYS A 8 12.87 1.87 -9.23
C LYS A 8 12.00 0.75 -8.69
N VAL A 9 12.49 0.10 -7.64
CA VAL A 9 11.77 -0.99 -7.00
C VAL A 9 10.51 -0.45 -6.27
N PRO A 10 9.33 -1.06 -6.48
CA PRO A 10 8.13 -0.66 -5.75
C PRO A 10 8.29 -0.86 -4.23
N LYS A 11 7.59 -0.02 -3.45
CA LYS A 11 7.52 -0.10 -1.98
C LYS A 11 7.11 -1.51 -1.54
N ARG A 12 7.66 -1.99 -0.41
CA ARG A 12 7.41 -3.36 0.12
C ARG A 12 5.94 -3.80 0.07
N ARG A 13 5.03 -3.04 0.67
CA ARG A 13 3.59 -3.40 0.70
C ARG A 13 2.89 -3.38 -0.66
N ARG A 14 3.45 -2.69 -1.67
CA ARG A 14 2.96 -2.73 -3.05
C ARG A 14 3.34 -4.06 -3.71
N ARG A 15 4.54 -4.57 -3.41
CA ARG A 15 5.03 -5.87 -3.89
C ARG A 15 4.23 -7.03 -3.27
N GLU A 16 3.87 -6.91 -2.00
CA GLU A 16 3.05 -7.91 -1.29
C GLU A 16 1.55 -7.82 -1.63
N GLY A 17 1.11 -6.84 -2.44
CA GLY A 17 -0.31 -6.65 -2.78
C GLY A 17 -1.21 -6.14 -1.64
N LYS A 18 -0.67 -5.88 -0.44
CA LYS A 18 -1.45 -5.59 0.77
C LYS A 18 -1.97 -4.16 0.89
N THR A 19 -1.59 -3.24 0.00
CA THR A 19 -1.92 -1.82 0.17
C THR A 19 -2.08 -1.08 -1.16
N ASN A 20 -3.20 -0.36 -1.29
CA ASN A 20 -3.40 0.66 -2.31
C ASN A 20 -2.95 2.03 -1.77
N TYR A 21 -1.87 2.57 -2.34
CA TYR A 21 -1.27 3.82 -1.89
C TYR A 21 -2.07 5.06 -2.29
N TYR A 22 -2.81 5.04 -3.40
CA TYR A 22 -3.67 6.15 -3.80
C TYR A 22 -4.83 6.33 -2.80
N LYS A 23 -5.50 5.23 -2.44
CA LYS A 23 -6.54 5.26 -1.41
C LYS A 23 -6.00 5.63 -0.02
N ARG A 24 -4.80 5.15 0.34
CA ARG A 24 -4.17 5.54 1.61
C ARG A 24 -3.92 7.05 1.69
N TYR A 25 -3.49 7.66 0.59
CA TYR A 25 -3.20 9.10 0.56
C TYR A 25 -4.45 9.92 0.88
N THR A 26 -5.58 9.65 0.21
CA THR A 26 -6.83 10.39 0.44
C THR A 26 -7.36 10.23 1.87
N ILE A 27 -7.25 9.02 2.44
CA ILE A 27 -7.68 8.74 3.81
C ILE A 27 -6.76 9.38 4.86
N VAL A 28 -5.46 9.49 4.59
CA VAL A 28 -4.54 10.19 5.51
C VAL A 28 -4.77 11.70 5.44
N LEU A 29 -5.02 12.22 4.24
CA LEU A 29 -5.29 13.64 4.02
C LEU A 29 -6.53 14.12 4.76
N SER A 30 -7.55 13.26 4.91
CA SER A 30 -8.76 13.64 5.66
C SER A 30 -8.51 13.84 7.17
N GLY A 31 -7.40 13.35 7.74
CA GLY A 31 -7.04 13.54 9.16
C GLY A 31 -7.93 12.78 10.16
N HIS A 32 -8.97 12.09 9.70
CA HIS A 32 -9.88 11.36 10.57
C HIS A 32 -9.26 10.02 11.02
N PRO A 33 -9.63 9.53 12.23
CA PRO A 33 -9.25 8.20 12.67
C PRO A 33 -9.73 7.15 11.66
N ARG A 34 -8.90 6.13 11.44
CA ARG A 34 -9.09 5.15 10.36
C ARG A 34 -9.59 3.83 10.92
N PHE A 35 -10.75 3.39 10.45
CA PHE A 35 -11.21 2.03 10.69
C PHE A 35 -10.72 1.10 9.57
N VAL A 36 -9.80 0.19 9.90
CA VAL A 36 -9.11 -0.64 8.90
C VAL A 36 -9.68 -2.05 8.93
N LEU A 37 -10.62 -2.33 8.02
CA LEU A 37 -11.15 -3.67 7.83
C LEU A 37 -10.20 -4.57 7.02
N ARG A 38 -10.05 -5.82 7.45
CA ARG A 38 -9.32 -6.88 6.77
C ARG A 38 -10.15 -8.16 6.83
N LYS A 39 -10.22 -8.87 5.72
CA LYS A 39 -10.88 -10.18 5.63
C LYS A 39 -9.81 -11.24 5.44
N THR A 40 -9.91 -12.33 6.18
CA THR A 40 -9.17 -13.58 6.00
C THR A 40 -10.14 -14.68 5.53
N ASN A 41 -9.61 -15.85 5.19
CA ASN A 41 -10.44 -17.00 4.88
C ASN A 41 -11.03 -17.56 6.19
N LYS A 42 -12.36 -17.67 6.26
CA LYS A 42 -13.22 -18.01 7.41
C LYS A 42 -12.83 -17.40 8.75
#